data_AF-A0A949YVH1-F1
#
_entry.id   AF-A0A949YVH1-F1
#
_cell.length_a   1.000
_cell.length_b   1.000
_cell.length_c   1.000
_cell.angle_alpha   90.00
_cell.angle_beta   90.00
_cell.angle_gamma   90.00
#
_symmetry.space_group_name_H-M   'P 1'
#
loop_
_entity.id
_entity.type
_entity.pdbx_description
1 polymer ?
#
loop_
_entity_poly.entity_id
_entity_poly.type
_entity_poly.pdbx_seq_one_letter_code
_entity_poly.pdbx_strand_id
1 'polypeptide(L)'
;MKWTARAMLRVAPWVAALAILAPTAARAQFGAMALPINTTLVISKPSPMQIYDGQTIVTLGLGATEYKFLLNDAYVDHPRIRWPDIWEQVRTHRPNFVLQGPHSDEIEHLAPGEMVTVKAMFAPLDRTFEIVFTEPGQGPFEPKTHY
;
A
#
# COMPACT_ATOMS: atom_id res chain seq x y z
N MET A 1 -45.46 23.03 -37.31
CA MET A 1 -45.94 23.96 -36.27
C MET A 1 -46.09 23.16 -34.97
N LYS A 2 -45.35 23.59 -33.94
CA LYS A 2 -45.52 23.32 -32.49
C LYS A 2 -45.32 21.90 -31.94
N TRP A 3 -44.51 21.89 -30.89
CA TRP A 3 -43.93 20.81 -30.10
C TRP A 3 -44.90 20.20 -29.07
N THR A 4 -44.38 19.15 -28.41
CA THR A 4 -44.55 18.68 -27.01
C THR A 4 -45.27 17.32 -26.91
N ALA A 5 -44.86 16.37 -26.06
CA ALA A 5 -44.06 16.47 -24.85
C ALA A 5 -43.15 15.24 -24.67
N ARG A 6 -42.05 15.51 -23.96
CA ARG A 6 -40.98 14.60 -23.55
C ARG A 6 -41.53 13.48 -22.68
N ALA A 7 -41.36 12.23 -23.11
CA ALA A 7 -41.37 11.10 -22.19
C ALA A 7 -40.05 11.12 -21.41
N MET A 8 -40.04 11.83 -20.27
CA MET A 8 -39.02 11.65 -19.24
C MET A 8 -39.17 10.23 -18.70
N LEU A 9 -38.44 9.30 -19.31
CA LEU A 9 -38.21 7.98 -18.74
C LEU A 9 -37.28 8.17 -17.54
N ARG A 10 -37.88 8.40 -16.36
CA ARG A 10 -37.21 8.30 -15.06
C ARG A 10 -36.83 6.84 -14.84
N VAL A 11 -35.71 6.42 -15.39
CA VAL A 11 -35.12 5.11 -15.09
C VAL A 11 -34.26 5.26 -13.83
N ALA A 12 -34.88 4.93 -12.71
CA ALA A 12 -34.30 4.28 -11.53
C ALA A 12 -32.80 4.53 -11.21
N PRO A 13 -32.47 5.34 -10.18
CA PRO A 13 -31.13 5.36 -9.60
C PRO A 13 -30.98 4.14 -8.68
N TRP A 14 -30.87 2.93 -9.26
CA TRP A 14 -30.75 1.67 -8.51
C TRP A 14 -29.47 0.89 -8.84
N VAL A 15 -28.44 1.55 -9.36
CA VAL A 15 -27.12 0.95 -9.59
C VAL A 15 -26.05 1.47 -8.60
N ALA A 16 -26.33 2.52 -7.83
CA ALA A 16 -25.35 3.13 -6.92
C ALA A 16 -25.19 2.41 -5.56
N ALA A 17 -26.03 1.42 -5.23
CA ALA A 17 -26.03 0.81 -3.90
C ALA A 17 -25.13 -0.44 -3.75
N LEU A 18 -24.57 -0.96 -4.85
CA LEU A 18 -23.71 -2.18 -4.82
C LEU A 18 -22.21 -1.89 -4.67
N ALA A 19 -21.79 -0.63 -4.74
CA ALA A 19 -20.38 -0.24 -4.57
C ALA A 19 -19.98 0.05 -3.10
N ILE A 20 -20.92 0.00 -2.14
CA ILE A 20 -20.66 0.42 -0.75
C ILE A 20 -20.27 -0.76 0.17
N LEU A 21 -20.30 -2.00 -0.32
CA LEU A 21 -20.13 -3.21 0.52
C LEU A 21 -18.76 -3.90 0.44
N ALA A 22 -17.72 -3.26 -0.08
CA ALA A 22 -16.35 -3.78 0.00
C ALA A 22 -15.41 -2.69 0.51
N PRO A 23 -15.16 -2.62 1.84
CA PRO A 23 -13.83 -3.06 2.33
C PRO A 23 -13.81 -3.63 3.77
N THR A 24 -14.91 -4.20 4.29
CA THR A 24 -14.94 -4.66 5.71
C THR A 24 -14.22 -5.99 5.96
N ALA A 25 -14.07 -6.84 4.94
CA ALA A 25 -13.44 -8.15 5.10
C ALA A 25 -11.97 -8.06 5.51
N ALA A 26 -11.18 -7.16 4.89
CA ALA A 26 -9.77 -6.96 5.21
C ALA A 26 -9.59 -6.58 6.69
N ARG A 27 -10.36 -5.60 7.19
CA ARG A 27 -10.28 -5.18 8.61
C ARG A 27 -10.61 -6.30 9.59
N ALA A 28 -11.59 -7.14 9.26
CA ALA A 28 -11.98 -8.28 10.10
C ALA A 28 -10.90 -9.38 10.14
N GLN A 29 -10.16 -9.58 9.04
CA GLN A 29 -9.06 -10.55 8.99
C GLN A 29 -7.85 -10.13 9.81
N PHE A 30 -7.49 -8.84 9.81
CA PHE A 30 -6.36 -8.33 10.59
C PHE A 30 -6.62 -8.30 12.10
N GLY A 31 -7.86 -8.01 12.52
CA GLY A 31 -8.23 -8.02 13.94
C GLY A 31 -8.14 -9.41 14.61
N ALA A 32 -8.25 -10.49 13.83
CA ALA A 32 -8.17 -11.86 14.33
C ALA A 32 -6.74 -12.45 14.31
N MET A 33 -5.82 -11.85 13.56
CA MET A 33 -4.46 -12.35 13.34
C MET A 33 -3.43 -11.32 13.81
N ALA A 34 -3.43 -10.98 15.10
CA ALA A 34 -2.45 -10.08 15.74
C ALA A 34 -0.98 -10.54 15.65
N LEU A 35 -0.69 -11.54 14.84
CA LEU A 35 0.65 -12.04 14.57
C LEU A 35 1.30 -11.17 13.47
N PRO A 36 2.59 -10.82 13.61
CA PRO A 36 3.32 -10.16 12.55
C PRO A 36 3.34 -10.99 11.26
N ILE A 37 3.27 -10.31 10.12
CA ILE A 37 3.14 -10.91 8.80
C ILE A 37 4.42 -10.63 8.00
N ASN A 38 5.09 -11.68 7.55
CA ASN A 38 6.26 -11.54 6.68
C ASN A 38 5.87 -10.86 5.37
N THR A 39 6.47 -9.71 5.12
CA THR A 39 6.12 -8.83 4.01
C THR A 39 7.39 -8.26 3.42
N THR A 40 7.41 -8.11 2.10
CA THR A 40 8.50 -7.44 1.39
C THR A 40 7.95 -6.24 0.65
N LEU A 41 8.67 -5.12 0.72
CA LEU A 41 8.42 -3.93 -0.07
C LEU A 41 9.61 -3.67 -0.99
N VAL A 42 9.36 -3.28 -2.23
CA VAL A 42 10.37 -2.72 -3.13
C VAL A 42 10.05 -1.25 -3.31
N ILE A 43 10.86 -0.39 -2.69
CA ILE A 43 10.61 1.05 -2.65
C ILE A 43 11.75 1.82 -3.30
N SER A 44 11.44 2.98 -3.86
CA SER A 44 12.45 3.91 -4.36
C SER A 44 12.16 5.32 -3.91
N LYS A 45 13.20 6.10 -3.64
CA LYS A 45 13.02 7.50 -3.25
C LYS A 45 12.64 8.30 -4.49
N PRO A 46 11.56 9.09 -4.45
CA PRO A 46 11.12 9.85 -5.60
C PRO A 46 12.21 10.80 -6.06
N SER A 47 12.54 10.76 -7.36
CA SER A 47 13.32 11.80 -8.03
C SER A 47 12.53 13.13 -8.09
N PRO A 48 13.16 14.28 -7.79
CA PRO A 48 12.48 15.58 -7.85
C PRO A 48 11.85 15.91 -9.21
N MET A 49 12.32 15.28 -10.29
CA MET A 49 11.91 15.56 -11.68
C MET A 49 11.04 14.47 -12.33
N GLN A 50 10.74 13.38 -11.61
CA GLN A 50 9.96 12.28 -12.17
C GLN A 50 8.45 12.50 -12.00
N ILE A 51 7.69 12.22 -13.05
CA ILE A 51 6.23 12.25 -13.06
C ILE A 51 5.72 10.86 -12.64
N TYR A 52 4.87 10.82 -11.62
CA TYR A 52 4.43 9.58 -10.95
C TYR A 52 3.03 9.12 -11.33
N ASP A 53 2.60 9.41 -12.56
CA ASP A 53 1.24 9.07 -12.99
C ASP A 53 1.01 7.55 -12.96
N GLY A 54 -0.07 7.12 -12.32
CA GLY A 54 -0.40 5.71 -12.08
C GLY A 54 0.48 4.97 -11.06
N GLN A 55 1.42 5.63 -10.37
CA GLN A 55 2.29 4.98 -9.38
C GLN A 55 1.76 5.14 -7.96
N THR A 56 1.95 4.12 -7.12
CA THR A 56 1.57 4.17 -5.71
C THR A 56 2.67 4.84 -4.89
N ILE A 57 2.34 5.93 -4.21
CA ILE A 57 3.23 6.59 -3.25
C ILE A 57 2.87 6.12 -1.85
N VAL A 58 3.87 5.60 -1.12
CA VAL A 58 3.74 5.22 0.29
C VAL A 58 4.43 6.24 1.17
N THR A 59 3.83 6.54 2.33
CA THR A 59 4.45 7.36 3.36
C THR A 59 4.94 6.48 4.51
N LEU A 60 6.23 6.57 4.82
CA LEU A 60 6.91 5.78 5.83
C LEU A 60 7.37 6.69 6.95
N GLY A 61 6.95 6.41 8.18
CA GLY A 61 7.44 7.09 9.37
C GLY A 61 8.72 6.44 9.86
N LEU A 62 9.82 7.18 9.90
CA LEU A 62 11.09 6.76 10.50
C LEU A 62 11.39 7.69 11.68
N GLY A 63 11.26 7.17 12.90
CA GLY A 63 11.36 7.98 14.12
C GLY A 63 10.32 9.10 14.13
N ALA A 64 10.79 10.35 14.14
CA ALA A 64 9.93 11.54 14.14
C ALA A 64 9.63 12.10 12.74
N THR A 65 10.20 11.50 11.68
CA THR A 65 10.14 12.06 10.33
C THR A 65 9.30 11.17 9.41
N GLU A 66 8.46 11.79 8.59
CA GLU A 66 7.70 11.12 7.53
C GLU A 66 8.43 11.29 6.19
N TYR A 67 8.67 10.16 5.52
CA TYR A 67 9.30 10.10 4.21
C TYR A 67 8.32 9.57 3.16
N LYS A 68 8.46 10.02 1.92
CA LYS A 68 7.65 9.54 0.79
C LYS A 68 8.51 8.65 -0.11
N PHE A 69 7.97 7.51 -0.50
CA PHE A 69 8.60 6.58 -1.41
C PHE A 69 7.63 6.15 -2.50
N LEU A 70 8.16 5.82 -3.67
CA LEU A 70 7.41 5.07 -4.67
C LEU A 70 7.41 3.60 -4.27
N LEU A 71 6.23 2.99 -4.29
CA LEU A 71 6.08 1.56 -4.14
C LEU A 71 6.15 0.92 -5.52
N ASN A 72 7.27 0.27 -5.81
CA ASN A 72 7.50 -0.42 -7.08
C ASN A 72 6.88 -1.81 -7.07
N ASP A 73 6.99 -2.52 -5.96
CA ASP A 73 6.38 -3.84 -5.75
C ASP A 73 6.18 -4.09 -4.25
N ALA A 74 5.28 -5.01 -3.92
CA ALA A 74 5.16 -5.54 -2.58
C ALA A 74 4.36 -6.85 -2.54
N TYR A 75 4.76 -7.74 -1.64
CA TYR A 75 4.12 -9.04 -1.50
C TYR A 75 4.24 -9.56 -0.07
N VAL A 76 3.48 -10.61 0.20
CA VAL A 76 3.25 -11.14 1.54
C VAL A 76 3.43 -12.66 1.52
N ASP A 77 4.26 -13.17 2.43
CA ASP A 77 4.41 -14.61 2.66
C ASP A 77 3.43 -15.06 3.75
N HIS A 78 2.15 -15.11 3.37
CA HIS A 78 1.06 -15.55 4.26
C HIS A 78 0.02 -16.35 3.47
N PRO A 79 -0.54 -17.44 4.04
CA PRO A 79 -1.48 -18.31 3.32
C PRO A 79 -2.80 -17.64 2.94
N ARG A 80 -3.22 -16.59 3.66
CA ARG A 80 -4.55 -15.96 3.51
C ARG A 80 -4.56 -14.45 3.32
N ILE A 81 -3.43 -13.79 3.58
CA ILE A 81 -3.33 -12.33 3.51
C ILE A 81 -2.51 -12.03 2.28
N ARG A 82 -2.98 -11.09 1.46
CA ARG A 82 -2.29 -10.62 0.27
C ARG A 82 -1.93 -9.15 0.44
N TRP A 83 -1.02 -8.68 -0.42
CA TRP A 83 -0.59 -7.28 -0.40
C TRP A 83 -1.76 -6.28 -0.52
N PRO A 84 -2.74 -6.46 -1.43
CA PRO A 84 -3.87 -5.53 -1.53
C PRO A 84 -4.66 -5.38 -0.22
N ASP A 85 -4.74 -6.43 0.60
CA ASP A 85 -5.43 -6.37 1.89
C ASP A 85 -4.70 -5.45 2.87
N ILE A 86 -3.36 -5.56 2.94
CA ILE A 86 -2.51 -4.68 3.76
C ILE A 86 -2.63 -3.24 3.26
N TRP A 87 -2.58 -3.03 1.95
CA TRP A 87 -2.69 -1.69 1.38
C TRP A 87 -4.04 -1.03 1.69
N GLU A 88 -5.15 -1.75 1.52
CA GLU A 88 -6.48 -1.24 1.88
C GLU A 88 -6.59 -0.84 3.35
N GLN A 89 -5.91 -1.55 4.24
CA GLN A 89 -5.87 -1.22 5.66
C GLN A 89 -5.15 0.10 5.94
N VAL A 90 -4.01 0.33 5.27
CA VAL A 90 -3.07 1.41 5.64
C VAL A 90 -3.14 2.65 4.76
N ARG A 91 -3.71 2.56 3.55
CA ARG A 91 -3.68 3.63 2.53
C ARG A 91 -4.27 4.97 2.99
N THR A 92 -5.17 4.95 3.98
CA THR A 92 -5.82 6.14 4.53
C THR A 92 -5.06 6.79 5.69
N HIS A 93 -3.98 6.17 6.17
CA HIS A 93 -3.21 6.61 7.33
C HIS A 93 -1.97 7.41 6.90
N ARG A 94 -1.50 8.32 7.76
CA ARG A 94 -0.24 9.04 7.58
C ARG A 94 0.56 9.03 8.89
N PRO A 95 1.76 8.42 8.92
CA PRO A 95 2.34 7.64 7.82
C PRO A 95 1.47 6.39 7.49
N ASN A 96 1.55 5.88 6.26
CA ASN A 96 0.93 4.60 5.90
C ASN A 96 1.51 3.49 6.79
N PHE A 97 2.83 3.49 6.94
CA PHE A 97 3.54 2.52 7.75
C PHE A 97 4.55 3.18 8.69
N VAL A 98 4.75 2.60 9.87
CA VAL A 98 5.81 2.98 10.80
C VAL A 98 6.97 2.02 10.61
N LEU A 99 8.13 2.50 10.18
CA LEU A 99 9.34 1.69 10.06
C LEU A 99 10.14 1.74 11.35
N GLN A 100 10.57 0.56 11.80
CA GLN A 100 11.47 0.42 12.94
C GLN A 100 12.36 -0.81 12.76
N GLY A 101 13.40 -0.91 13.58
CA GLY A 101 14.35 -2.03 13.53
C GLY A 101 15.67 -1.64 12.87
N PRO A 102 16.59 -2.61 12.71
CA PRO A 102 17.88 -2.37 12.06
C PRO A 102 17.67 -1.93 10.60
N HIS A 103 18.64 -1.19 10.03
CA HIS A 103 18.65 -0.73 8.64
C HIS A 103 17.62 0.36 8.26
N SER A 104 16.89 0.93 9.23
CA SER A 104 16.01 2.07 8.96
C SER A 104 16.79 3.29 8.44
N ASP A 105 18.01 3.47 8.92
CA ASP A 105 18.94 4.51 8.49
C ASP A 105 19.33 4.37 7.02
N GLU A 106 19.48 3.15 6.50
CA GLU A 106 19.76 2.92 5.07
C GLU A 106 18.62 3.42 4.18
N ILE A 107 17.37 3.22 4.63
CA ILE A 107 16.16 3.68 3.92
C ILE A 107 16.05 5.21 3.97
N GLU A 108 16.40 5.83 5.10
CA GLU A 108 16.42 7.29 5.27
C GLU A 108 17.40 7.96 4.28
N HIS A 109 18.60 7.38 4.17
CA HIS A 109 19.71 7.92 3.38
C HIS A 109 19.70 7.52 1.90
N LEU A 110 18.69 6.78 1.45
CA LEU A 110 18.52 6.42 0.04
C LEU A 110 18.64 7.66 -0.87
N ALA A 111 19.37 7.57 -1.97
CA ALA A 111 19.45 8.67 -2.93
C ALA A 111 18.18 8.73 -3.81
N PRO A 112 17.82 9.90 -4.36
CA PRO A 112 16.69 9.98 -5.30
C PRO A 112 16.88 9.05 -6.50
N GLY A 113 15.86 8.25 -6.83
CA GLY A 113 15.89 7.27 -7.91
C GLY A 113 16.53 5.92 -7.54
N GLU A 114 17.24 5.83 -6.41
CA GLU A 114 17.69 4.54 -5.90
C GLU A 114 16.50 3.72 -5.38
N MET A 115 16.66 2.41 -5.45
CA MET A 115 15.67 1.43 -5.05
C MET A 115 16.25 0.54 -3.98
N VAL A 116 15.42 0.13 -3.03
CA VAL A 116 15.75 -0.82 -1.97
C VAL A 116 14.59 -1.79 -1.80
N THR A 117 14.93 -3.06 -1.61
CA THR A 117 14.01 -4.10 -1.19
C THR A 117 14.11 -4.25 0.32
N VAL A 118 12.98 -4.15 1.01
CA VAL A 118 12.87 -4.18 2.47
C VAL A 118 12.08 -5.40 2.86
N LYS A 119 12.71 -6.33 3.58
CA LYS A 119 12.05 -7.48 4.18
C LYS A 119 11.72 -7.15 5.62
N ALA A 120 10.44 -7.27 5.99
CA ALA A 120 9.95 -6.85 7.29
C ALA A 120 8.87 -7.77 7.83
N MET A 121 8.64 -7.68 9.14
CA MET A 121 7.47 -8.21 9.81
C MET A 121 6.45 -7.10 9.99
N PHE A 122 5.31 -7.20 9.31
CA PHE A 122 4.20 -6.25 9.40
C PHE A 122 3.30 -6.57 10.59
N ALA A 123 3.22 -5.67 11.57
CA ALA A 123 2.27 -5.73 12.68
C ALA A 123 1.02 -4.90 12.36
N PRO A 124 -0.15 -5.54 12.11
CA PRO A 124 -1.32 -4.83 11.59
C PRO A 124 -1.93 -3.81 12.55
N LEU A 125 -1.82 -4.02 13.86
CA LEU A 125 -2.46 -3.16 14.87
C LEU A 125 -1.90 -1.74 14.85
N ASP A 126 -0.57 -1.64 14.77
CA ASP A 126 0.15 -0.37 14.83
C ASP A 126 0.65 0.11 13.46
N ARG A 127 0.42 -0.71 12.41
CA ARG A 127 0.92 -0.52 11.04
C ARG A 127 2.45 -0.49 10.98
N THR A 128 3.08 -1.23 11.88
CA THR A 128 4.52 -1.22 12.04
C THR A 128 5.17 -2.24 11.12
N PHE A 129 6.16 -1.82 10.36
CA PHE A 129 7.11 -2.69 9.69
C PHE A 129 8.38 -2.77 10.52
N GLU A 130 8.57 -3.91 11.17
CA GLU A 130 9.83 -4.24 11.82
C GLU A 130 10.78 -4.80 10.77
N ILE A 131 11.78 -4.00 10.40
CA ILE A 131 12.74 -4.33 9.35
C ILE A 131 13.61 -5.48 9.85
N VAL A 132 13.68 -6.54 9.05
CA VAL A 132 14.55 -7.69 9.29
C VAL A 132 15.82 -7.57 8.45
N PHE A 133 15.67 -7.11 7.20
CA PHE A 133 16.78 -6.99 6.25
C PHE A 133 16.45 -6.02 5.12
N THR A 134 17.47 -5.37 4.56
CA THR A 134 17.42 -4.49 3.39
C THR A 134 18.38 -4.97 2.32
N GLU A 135 18.01 -4.80 1.06
CA GLU A 135 18.88 -5.08 -0.08
C GLU A 135 18.76 -4.00 -1.15
N PRO A 136 19.88 -3.49 -1.70
CA PRO A 136 19.84 -2.56 -2.82
C PRO A 136 19.14 -3.16 -4.06
N GLY A 137 18.36 -2.34 -4.76
CA GLY A 137 17.63 -2.74 -5.97
C GLY A 137 16.40 -3.60 -5.69
N GLN A 138 16.01 -4.42 -6.67
CA GLN A 138 14.83 -5.30 -6.59
C GLN A 138 15.08 -6.63 -5.85
N GLY A 139 16.34 -6.93 -5.48
CA GLY A 139 16.72 -8.13 -4.73
C GLY A 139 16.27 -9.49 -5.33
N PRO A 140 16.65 -10.62 -4.72
CA PRO A 140 16.19 -11.97 -5.04
C PRO A 140 15.02 -12.41 -4.15
N PHE A 141 14.56 -11.56 -3.24
CA PHE A 141 13.34 -11.82 -2.47
C PHE A 141 12.17 -11.74 -3.46
N GLU A 142 11.76 -12.87 -4.01
CA GLU A 142 10.59 -12.99 -4.90
C GLU A 142 9.39 -13.53 -4.08
N PRO A 143 8.12 -13.31 -4.49
CA PRO A 143 7.65 -13.92 -5.74
C PRO A 143 6.74 -13.06 -6.64
N LYS A 144 7.07 -13.07 -7.93
CA LYS A 144 6.21 -12.63 -9.02
C LYS A 144 4.91 -13.45 -9.05
N THR A 145 3.78 -12.83 -8.73
CA THR A 145 2.54 -13.08 -9.49
C THR A 145 1.67 -11.83 -9.51
N HIS A 146 1.59 -11.22 -10.70
CA HIS A 146 0.65 -10.16 -11.03
C HIS A 146 -0.78 -10.71 -11.01
N TYR A 147 -1.72 -9.97 -10.42
CA TYR A 147 -3.16 -10.12 -10.65
C TYR A 147 -3.67 -8.92 -11.44
#